data_AF-A0A149U029-F1
#
_entry.id   AF-A0A149U029-F1
#
_cell.length_a   1.000
_cell.length_b   1.000
_cell.length_c   1.000
_cell.angle_alpha   90.00
_cell.angle_beta   90.00
_cell.angle_gamma   90.00
#
_symmetry.space_group_name_H-M   'P 1'
#
loop_
_entity.id
_entity.type
_entity.pdbx_description
1 polymer ?
#
loop_
_entity_poly.entity_id
_entity_poly.type
_entity_poly.pdbx_seq_one_letter_code
_entity_poly.pdbx_strand_id
1 'polypeptide(L)'
;MDRSEGQAEAGTVFVRSQRLKNRKEFLFLAARGRKAPVPSLVLQLFRRQDSDAARVGFTVTKKVGNAVVRNRARRRLREVVRLVEADTPLNGLDLVLIGRAATGKRLFTDLVADFRKALAICLAEADRKAHSLRK
;
A
#
# COMPACT_ATOMS: atom_id res chain seq x y z
N MET A 1 -19.99 17.08 37.38
CA MET A 1 -18.78 16.32 37.79
C MET A 1 -19.20 14.87 37.68
N ASP A 2 -18.94 14.18 36.58
CA ASP A 2 -17.60 13.73 36.20
C ASP A 2 -17.54 13.50 34.68
N ARG A 3 -16.64 14.23 34.00
CA ARG A 3 -16.18 13.93 32.64
C ARG A 3 -14.82 13.27 32.85
N SER A 4 -14.75 11.97 32.69
CA SER A 4 -13.51 11.19 32.69
C SER A 4 -13.62 10.23 31.51
N GLU A 5 -13.31 10.71 30.30
CA GLU A 5 -11.98 10.54 29.67
C GLU A 5 -11.50 9.09 29.69
N GLY A 6 -12.28 8.20 29.06
CA GLY A 6 -11.76 6.97 28.50
C GLY A 6 -10.92 7.30 27.27
N GLN A 7 -9.65 7.64 27.47
CA GLN A 7 -8.65 7.62 26.40
C GLN A 7 -8.53 6.17 25.92
N ALA A 8 -9.22 5.87 24.82
CA ALA A 8 -9.03 4.62 24.09
C ALA A 8 -7.63 4.65 23.48
N GLU A 9 -6.67 4.05 24.18
CA GLU A 9 -5.42 3.63 23.57
C GLU A 9 -5.77 2.72 22.38
N ALA A 10 -5.67 3.27 21.17
CA ALA A 10 -5.84 2.55 19.93
C ALA A 10 -4.65 1.58 19.77
N GLY A 11 -4.66 0.51 20.56
CA GLY A 11 -3.84 -0.66 20.34
C GLY A 11 -4.02 -1.03 18.87
N THR A 12 -2.96 -0.88 18.08
CA THR A 12 -3.03 -1.11 16.65
C THR A 12 -3.20 -2.60 16.44
N VAL A 13 -4.45 -3.04 16.38
CA VAL A 13 -4.78 -4.44 16.14
C VAL A 13 -4.20 -4.79 14.79
N PHE A 14 -3.31 -5.79 14.78
CA PHE A 14 -2.81 -6.38 13.56
C PHE A 14 -3.99 -7.07 12.86
N VAL A 15 -4.58 -6.39 11.87
CA VAL A 15 -5.65 -6.95 11.05
C VAL A 15 -5.10 -7.21 9.67
N ARG A 16 -5.18 -8.46 9.22
CA ARG A 16 -4.70 -8.85 7.89
C ARG A 16 -5.37 -8.04 6.79
N SER A 17 -4.55 -7.61 5.84
CA SER A 17 -4.97 -6.88 4.67
C SER A 17 -6.04 -7.63 3.89
N GLN A 18 -7.09 -6.90 3.55
CA GLN A 18 -8.14 -7.34 2.65
C GLN A 18 -7.76 -7.04 1.21
N ARG A 19 -8.35 -7.77 0.27
CA ARG A 19 -8.09 -7.56 -1.15
C ARG A 19 -9.02 -6.50 -1.73
N LEU A 20 -8.47 -5.54 -2.49
CA LEU A 20 -9.24 -4.65 -3.36
C LEU A 20 -9.90 -5.45 -4.50
N LYS A 21 -11.22 -5.39 -4.59
CA LYS A 21 -12.03 -6.18 -5.54
C LYS A 21 -12.62 -5.34 -6.66
N ASN A 22 -13.00 -4.09 -6.38
CA ASN A 22 -13.85 -3.32 -7.27
C ASN A 22 -13.04 -2.39 -8.17
N ARG A 23 -13.33 -2.41 -9.49
CA ARG A 23 -12.69 -1.52 -10.47
C ARG A 23 -12.75 -0.04 -10.07
N LYS A 24 -13.87 0.40 -9.48
CA LYS A 24 -14.06 1.77 -8.99
C LYS A 24 -12.99 2.17 -7.98
N GLU A 25 -12.59 1.26 -7.09
CA GLU A 25 -11.55 1.51 -6.08
C GLU A 25 -10.17 1.66 -6.74
N PHE A 26 -9.83 0.82 -7.73
CA PHE A 26 -8.60 0.97 -8.50
C PHE A 26 -8.53 2.30 -9.24
N LEU A 27 -9.64 2.73 -9.86
CA LEU A 27 -9.71 4.03 -10.55
C LEU A 27 -9.61 5.20 -9.57
N PHE A 28 -10.25 5.08 -8.40
CA PHE A 28 -10.16 6.07 -7.34
C PHE A 28 -8.71 6.25 -6.87
N LEU A 29 -7.99 5.17 -6.57
CA LEU A 29 -6.57 5.23 -6.19
C LEU A 29 -5.69 5.79 -7.31
N ALA A 30 -5.98 5.43 -8.56
CA ALA A 30 -5.25 5.96 -9.70
C ALA A 30 -5.45 7.47 -9.90
N ALA A 31 -6.63 8.01 -9.55
CA ALA A 31 -6.96 9.41 -9.72
C ALA A 31 -6.61 10.28 -8.50
N ARG A 32 -6.84 9.78 -7.28
CA ARG A 32 -6.77 10.55 -6.02
C ARG A 32 -5.63 10.11 -5.09
N GLY A 33 -5.12 8.88 -5.27
CA GLY A 33 -4.03 8.35 -4.46
C GLY A 33 -2.68 9.01 -4.74
N ARG A 34 -1.80 9.00 -3.74
CA ARG A 34 -0.38 9.33 -3.89
C ARG A 34 0.33 8.25 -4.66
N LYS A 35 1.37 8.63 -5.40
CA LYS A 35 2.09 7.73 -6.30
C LYS A 35 3.58 7.84 -6.05
N ALA A 36 4.19 6.74 -5.63
CA ALA A 36 5.63 6.63 -5.51
C ALA A 36 6.15 5.63 -6.54
N PRO A 37 6.71 6.10 -7.68
CA PRO A 37 7.40 5.23 -8.62
C PRO A 37 8.77 4.83 -8.04
N VAL A 38 9.03 3.54 -7.96
CA VAL A 38 10.33 2.96 -7.56
C VAL A 38 10.81 1.97 -8.64
N PRO A 39 12.10 1.61 -8.70
CA PRO A 39 12.64 0.78 -9.78
C PRO A 39 11.84 -0.51 -10.02
N SER A 40 11.42 -1.17 -8.96
CA SER A 40 10.68 -2.42 -9.07
C SER A 40 9.17 -2.29 -9.27
N LEU A 41 8.52 -1.21 -8.84
CA LEU A 41 7.05 -1.08 -8.85
C LEU A 41 6.59 0.38 -8.83
N VAL A 42 5.30 0.61 -9.03
CA VAL A 42 4.67 1.89 -8.66
C VAL A 42 3.68 1.62 -7.54
N LEU A 43 3.84 2.30 -6.42
CA LEU A 43 2.88 2.24 -5.33
C LEU A 43 1.87 3.36 -5.51
N GLN A 44 0.58 3.01 -5.49
CA GLN A 44 -0.49 3.96 -5.28
C GLN A 44 -1.02 3.78 -3.87
N LEU A 45 -1.14 4.88 -3.12
CA LEU A 45 -1.57 4.87 -1.73
C LEU A 45 -2.66 5.92 -1.50
N PHE A 46 -3.71 5.52 -0.80
CA PHE A 46 -4.69 6.44 -0.26
C PHE A 46 -4.88 6.15 1.24
N ARG A 47 -4.80 7.20 2.06
CA ARG A 47 -5.03 7.11 3.50
C ARG A 47 -6.51 7.40 3.77
N ARG A 48 -7.23 6.38 4.24
CA ARG A 48 -8.60 6.49 4.72
C ARG A 48 -8.60 7.09 6.13
N GLN A 49 -9.76 7.60 6.56
CA GLN A 49 -9.95 8.14 7.90
C GLN A 49 -10.42 7.07 8.90
N ASP A 50 -10.56 5.82 8.46
CA ASP A 50 -10.85 4.68 9.32
C ASP A 50 -9.56 3.97 9.79
N SER A 51 -9.70 3.09 10.78
CA SER A 51 -8.61 2.24 11.29
C SER A 51 -8.79 0.77 10.87
N ASP A 52 -9.57 0.52 9.81
CA ASP A 52 -9.87 -0.82 9.34
C ASP A 52 -8.63 -1.50 8.73
N ALA A 53 -8.73 -2.80 8.49
CA ALA A 53 -7.75 -3.56 7.73
C ALA A 53 -7.34 -2.84 6.43
N ALA A 54 -6.04 -2.89 6.11
CA ALA A 54 -5.52 -2.37 4.86
C ALA A 54 -6.21 -3.04 3.66
N ARG A 55 -6.44 -2.32 2.56
CA ARG A 55 -6.98 -2.91 1.33
C ARG A 55 -5.92 -2.89 0.24
N VAL A 56 -5.59 -4.05 -0.31
CA VAL A 56 -4.45 -4.20 -1.23
C VAL A 56 -4.87 -4.76 -2.58
N GLY A 57 -4.46 -4.08 -3.64
CA GLY A 57 -4.66 -4.44 -5.03
C GLY A 57 -3.33 -4.67 -5.75
N PHE A 58 -3.29 -5.61 -6.68
CA PHE A 58 -2.09 -5.92 -7.46
C PHE A 58 -2.40 -5.83 -8.95
N THR A 59 -1.66 -4.96 -9.63
CA THR A 59 -1.79 -4.76 -11.08
C THR A 59 -0.47 -5.11 -11.75
N VAL A 60 -0.49 -6.01 -12.74
CA VAL A 60 0.69 -6.34 -13.56
C VAL A 60 0.27 -6.31 -15.01
N THR A 61 0.82 -5.37 -15.78
CA THR A 61 0.40 -5.13 -17.17
C THR A 61 0.90 -6.22 -18.12
N LYS A 62 0.28 -6.37 -19.29
CA LYS A 62 0.73 -7.30 -20.34
C LYS A 62 2.17 -7.01 -20.81
N LYS A 63 2.61 -5.75 -20.70
CA LYS A 63 3.96 -5.28 -21.05
C LYS A 63 5.08 -5.91 -20.19
N VAL A 64 4.74 -6.46 -19.03
CA VAL A 64 5.72 -7.10 -18.12
C VAL A 64 6.20 -8.46 -18.66
N GLY A 65 5.39 -9.14 -19.47
CA GLY A 65 5.74 -10.43 -20.07
C GLY A 65 4.56 -11.40 -20.13
N ASN A 66 4.88 -12.68 -20.36
CA ASN A 66 3.91 -13.76 -20.46
C ASN A 66 3.18 -14.02 -19.12
N ALA A 67 2.19 -14.92 -19.12
CA ALA A 67 1.40 -15.24 -17.93
C ALA A 67 2.27 -15.70 -16.74
N VAL A 68 3.33 -16.48 -16.98
CA VAL A 68 4.24 -16.99 -15.95
C VAL A 68 5.00 -15.85 -15.28
N VAL A 69 5.59 -14.93 -16.07
CA VAL A 69 6.31 -13.76 -15.55
C VAL A 69 5.37 -12.87 -14.73
N ARG A 70 4.14 -12.63 -15.22
CA ARG A 70 3.15 -11.82 -14.49
C ARG A 70 2.69 -12.48 -13.19
N ASN A 71 2.46 -13.79 -13.20
CA ASN A 71 2.07 -14.53 -12.01
C ASN A 71 3.19 -14.54 -10.97
N ARG A 72 4.44 -14.72 -11.41
CA ARG A 72 5.61 -14.61 -10.54
C ARG A 72 5.71 -13.21 -9.92
N ALA A 73 5.60 -12.15 -10.71
CA ALA A 73 5.59 -10.78 -10.19
C ALA A 73 4.47 -10.57 -9.16
N ARG A 74 3.24 -11.02 -9.45
CA ARG A 74 2.11 -10.90 -8.52
C ARG A 74 2.32 -11.68 -7.21
N ARG A 75 2.89 -12.90 -7.28
CA ARG A 75 3.24 -13.69 -6.08
C ARG A 75 4.28 -12.97 -5.23
N ARG A 76 5.32 -12.42 -5.86
CA ARG A 76 6.36 -11.65 -5.16
C ARG A 76 5.83 -10.38 -4.50
N LEU A 77 4.98 -9.62 -5.19
CA LEU A 77 4.35 -8.42 -4.61
C LEU A 77 3.46 -8.76 -3.40
N ARG A 78 2.70 -9.85 -3.47
CA ARG A 78 1.91 -10.33 -2.33
C ARG A 78 2.77 -10.62 -1.11
N GLU A 79 3.90 -11.30 -1.33
CA GLU A 79 4.80 -11.66 -0.24
C GLU A 79 5.49 -10.43 0.37
N VAL A 80 5.88 -9.46 -0.45
CA VAL A 80 6.43 -8.18 0.04
C VAL A 80 5.45 -7.45 0.94
N VAL A 81 4.18 -7.38 0.55
CA VAL A 81 3.14 -6.77 1.38
C VAL A 81 2.98 -7.54 2.68
N ARG A 82 2.92 -8.88 2.63
CA ARG A 82 2.79 -9.72 3.82
C ARG A 82 3.93 -9.51 4.81
N LEU A 83 5.17 -9.39 4.33
CA LEU A 83 6.34 -9.17 5.19
C LEU A 83 6.32 -7.77 5.81
N VAL A 84 6.06 -6.73 5.02
CA VAL A 84 6.05 -5.36 5.55
C VAL A 84 4.85 -5.12 6.46
N GLU A 85 3.70 -5.74 6.18
CA GLU A 85 2.53 -5.68 7.05
C GLU A 85 2.78 -6.31 8.43
N ALA A 86 3.66 -7.32 8.50
CA ALA A 86 4.05 -7.94 9.77
C ALA A 86 4.89 -7.01 10.65
N ASP A 87 5.72 -6.16 10.05
CA ASP A 87 6.59 -5.21 10.76
C ASP A 87 5.95 -3.83 10.94
N THR A 88 5.00 -3.46 10.08
CA THR A 88 4.45 -2.11 9.99
C THR A 88 2.94 -2.19 9.78
N PRO A 89 2.12 -1.66 10.71
CA PRO A 89 0.68 -1.68 10.54
C PRO A 89 0.26 -0.81 9.35
N LEU A 90 -0.57 -1.39 8.48
CA LEU A 90 -1.06 -0.75 7.25
C LEU A 90 -2.54 -0.35 7.38
N ASN A 91 -3.10 -0.35 8.59
CA ASN A 91 -4.50 -0.06 8.86
C ASN A 91 -4.90 1.32 8.31
N GLY A 92 -6.13 1.42 7.79
CA GLY A 92 -6.64 2.62 7.15
C GLY A 92 -5.98 2.97 5.81
N LEU A 93 -5.15 2.08 5.23
CA LEU A 93 -4.53 2.32 3.92
C LEU A 93 -5.21 1.53 2.83
N ASP A 94 -5.43 2.18 1.69
CA ASP A 94 -5.69 1.52 0.41
C ASP A 94 -4.40 1.57 -0.43
N LEU A 95 -3.96 0.41 -0.89
CA LEU A 95 -2.70 0.24 -1.60
C LEU A 95 -2.94 -0.47 -2.94
N VAL A 96 -2.44 0.11 -4.04
CA VAL A 96 -2.36 -0.60 -5.32
C VAL A 96 -0.90 -0.68 -5.75
N LEU A 97 -0.37 -1.89 -5.80
CA LEU A 97 0.98 -2.17 -6.27
C LEU A 97 0.95 -2.51 -7.75
N ILE A 98 1.59 -1.66 -8.56
CA ILE A 98 1.71 -1.85 -9.99
C ILE A 98 3.09 -2.44 -10.30
N GLY A 99 3.12 -3.73 -10.63
CA GLY A 99 4.34 -4.44 -11.00
C GLY A 99 4.90 -3.98 -12.34
N ARG A 100 6.23 -3.81 -12.40
CA ARG A 100 7.04 -3.53 -13.59
C ARG A 100 7.76 -4.79 -14.05
N ALA A 101 8.41 -4.74 -15.22
CA ALA A 101 9.26 -5.83 -15.70
C ALA A 101 10.35 -6.21 -14.68
N ALA A 102 10.91 -5.20 -14.00
CA ALA A 102 11.91 -5.37 -12.95
C ALA A 102 11.40 -6.15 -11.72
N THR A 103 10.10 -6.11 -11.39
CA THR A 103 9.53 -6.82 -10.22
C THR A 103 9.83 -8.31 -10.27
N GLY A 104 9.79 -8.92 -11.46
CA GLY A 104 10.06 -10.33 -11.63
C GLY A 104 11.52 -10.67 -11.40
N LYS A 105 12.45 -9.87 -11.90
CA LYS A 105 13.88 -10.22 -11.99
C LYS A 105 14.72 -9.75 -10.81
N ARG A 106 14.32 -8.68 -10.12
CA ARG A 106 15.09 -8.07 -9.04
C ARG A 106 15.25 -9.03 -7.84
N LEU A 107 16.26 -8.82 -7.01
CA LEU A 107 16.39 -9.56 -5.75
C LEU A 107 15.21 -9.26 -4.83
N PHE A 108 14.86 -10.23 -4.00
CA PHE A 108 13.67 -10.11 -3.16
C PHE A 108 13.86 -9.09 -2.04
N THR A 109 15.06 -9.06 -1.44
CA THR A 109 15.48 -8.05 -0.46
C THR A 109 15.31 -6.64 -1.00
N ASP A 110 15.80 -6.38 -2.22
CA ASP A 110 15.70 -5.06 -2.82
C ASP A 110 14.25 -4.69 -3.14
N LEU A 111 13.42 -5.67 -3.54
CA LEU A 111 11.99 -5.46 -3.79
C LEU A 111 11.26 -5.04 -2.50
N VAL A 112 11.61 -5.63 -1.36
CA VAL A 112 11.09 -5.21 -0.05
C VAL A 112 11.57 -3.79 0.29
N ALA A 113 12.86 -3.50 0.10
CA ALA A 113 13.42 -2.16 0.33
C ALA A 113 12.75 -1.09 -0.53
N ASP A 114 12.52 -1.37 -1.81
CA ASP A 114 11.79 -0.48 -2.73
C ASP A 114 10.35 -0.23 -2.25
N PHE A 115 9.66 -1.26 -1.78
CA PHE A 115 8.30 -1.11 -1.27
C PHE A 115 8.26 -0.27 0.00
N ARG A 116 9.18 -0.51 0.95
CA ARG A 116 9.32 0.32 2.16
C ARG A 116 9.61 1.78 1.82
N LYS A 117 10.51 2.02 0.87
CA LYS A 117 10.82 3.38 0.38
C LYS A 117 9.60 4.05 -0.25
N ALA A 118 8.86 3.34 -1.10
CA ALA A 118 7.64 3.85 -1.72
C ALA A 118 6.57 4.18 -0.67
N LEU A 119 6.42 3.33 0.35
CA LEU A 119 5.47 3.52 1.44
C LEU A 119 5.83 4.78 2.25
N ALA A 120 7.08 4.95 2.65
CA ALA A 120 7.54 6.13 3.39
C ALA A 120 7.29 7.43 2.62
N ILE A 121 7.59 7.45 1.30
CA ILE A 121 7.34 8.61 0.44
C ILE A 121 5.84 8.94 0.40
N CYS A 122 4.99 7.94 0.12
CA CYS A 122 3.55 8.15 0.01
C CYS A 122 2.90 8.59 1.34
N LEU A 123 3.36 8.04 2.48
CA LEU A 123 2.87 8.43 3.80
C LEU A 123 3.26 9.88 4.13
N ALA A 124 4.52 10.25 3.92
CA ALA A 124 4.97 11.63 4.11
C ALA A 124 4.21 12.64 3.22
N GLU A 125 3.87 12.26 1.99
CA GLU A 125 3.03 13.08 1.09
C GLU A 125 1.54 13.11 1.47
N ALA A 126 1.03 12.05 2.10
CA ALA A 126 -0.33 12.02 2.63
C ALA A 126 -0.44 12.98 3.82
N ASP A 127 0.53 12.93 4.73
CA ASP A 127 0.55 13.71 5.98
C ASP A 127 0.72 15.21 5.71
N ARG A 128 1.61 15.59 4.80
CA ARG A 128 1.78 17.00 4.37
C ARG A 128 0.49 17.62 3.87
N LYS A 129 -0.33 16.87 3.12
CA LYS A 129 -1.59 17.38 2.59
C LYS A 129 -2.68 17.46 3.66
N ALA A 130 -2.69 16.52 4.61
CA ALA A 130 -3.60 16.57 5.75
C ALA A 130 -3.36 17.84 6.59
N HIS A 131 -2.10 18.26 6.73
CA HIS A 131 -1.75 19.51 7.41
C HIS A 131 -2.16 20.77 6.63
N SER A 132 -2.00 20.77 5.29
CA SER A 132 -2.36 21.89 4.42
C SER A 132 -3.87 22.13 4.26
N LEU A 133 -4.73 21.14 4.53
CA LEU A 133 -6.19 21.25 4.38
C LEU A 133 -6.91 21.71 5.66
N ARG A 134 -6.19 21.88 6.77
CA ARG A 134 -6.72 22.32 8.07
C ARG A 134 -6.51 23.82 8.35
N LYS A 135 -5.91 24.56 7.41
CA LYS A 135 -5.66 26.00 7.49
C LYS A 135 -6.52 26.70 6.45
#